data_AF-A0A5N0YMP5-F1
#
_entry.id   AF-A0A5N0YMP5-F1
#
_cell.length_a   1.000
_cell.length_b   1.000
_cell.length_c   1.000
_cell.angle_alpha   90.00
_cell.angle_beta   90.00
_cell.angle_gamma   90.00
#
_symmetry.space_group_name_H-M   'P 1'
#
loop_
_entity.id
_entity.type
_entity.pdbx_description
1 polymer ?
#
loop_
_entity_poly.entity_id
_entity_poly.type
_entity_poly.pdbx_seq_one_letter_code
_entity_poly.pdbx_strand_id
1 'polypeptide(L)'
;MDNDIVPALLEEIQNEFDKRTYNSKKLKKAFLLLQNKKATYLDVNNFAIEIGEILSDVLRTKITAEVLPDGKMYFNIADRILNPTMKKNYDLISNFIVDVQTELNRTANLSLKGQIPEFNQDRVDGIVNRISSEEDFESIKWFLDDPIINFSQSIVDDGIKANAEFHAKAGLQPQITRKVLGHACEWCSRLAGTYGYYEAPKEVYQRHERCRCTVDYNPGNGRKQDVWSKTWRDSQKEQKIANRKMLNLRKSKQ
;
A
#
# COMPACT_ATOMS: atom_id res chain seq x y z
N MET A 1 23.53 -9.94 -35.23
CA MET A 1 22.62 -8.98 -34.57
C MET A 1 21.75 -9.82 -33.68
N ASP A 2 22.12 -9.91 -32.40
CA ASP A 2 21.28 -10.57 -31.43
C ASP A 2 19.99 -9.76 -31.31
N ASN A 3 18.86 -10.41 -31.55
CA ASN A 3 17.56 -9.76 -31.42
C ASN A 3 17.39 -9.40 -29.94
N ASP A 4 17.18 -8.11 -29.67
CA ASP A 4 16.83 -7.63 -28.35
C ASP A 4 15.53 -8.31 -27.88
N ILE A 5 15.65 -9.22 -26.92
CA ILE A 5 14.53 -10.02 -26.40
C ILE A 5 13.55 -9.19 -25.55
N VAL A 6 14.01 -8.04 -25.03
CA VAL A 6 13.32 -7.31 -23.97
C VAL A 6 11.95 -6.77 -24.41
N PRO A 7 11.77 -6.15 -25.59
CA PRO A 7 10.47 -5.60 -25.98
C PRO A 7 9.36 -6.65 -26.03
N ALA A 8 9.63 -7.78 -26.68
CA ALA A 8 8.66 -8.88 -26.79
C ALA A 8 8.37 -9.51 -25.42
N LEU A 9 9.40 -9.77 -24.62
CA LEU A 9 9.25 -10.34 -23.29
C LEU A 9 8.46 -9.41 -22.35
N LEU A 10 8.74 -8.10 -22.38
CA LEU A 10 8.03 -7.10 -21.59
C LEU A 10 6.55 -7.02 -22.00
N GLU A 11 6.25 -7.03 -23.29
CA GLU A 11 4.87 -7.03 -23.79
C GLU A 11 4.10 -8.27 -23.30
N GLU A 12 4.69 -9.46 -23.38
CA GLU A 12 4.08 -10.68 -22.86
C GLU A 12 3.82 -10.62 -21.35
N ILE A 13 4.79 -10.13 -20.57
CA ILE A 13 4.65 -9.96 -19.12
C ILE A 13 3.50 -9.00 -18.82
N GLN A 14 3.43 -7.85 -19.49
CA GLN A 14 2.39 -6.85 -19.25
C GLN A 14 1.00 -7.37 -19.62
N ASN A 15 0.87 -8.05 -20.76
CA ASN A 15 -0.40 -8.60 -21.21
C ASN A 15 -0.93 -9.70 -20.27
N GLU A 16 -0.07 -10.61 -19.83
CA GLU A 16 -0.47 -11.67 -18.89
C GLU A 16 -0.80 -11.10 -17.51
N PHE A 17 -0.01 -10.12 -17.03
CA PHE A 17 -0.30 -9.41 -15.79
C PHE A 17 -1.66 -8.71 -15.83
N ASP A 18 -1.97 -7.97 -16.90
CA ASP A 18 -3.26 -7.28 -17.06
C ASP A 18 -4.42 -8.26 -17.11
N LYS A 19 -4.26 -9.35 -17.84
CA LYS A 19 -5.28 -10.40 -17.93
C LYS A 19 -5.56 -11.04 -16.56
N ARG A 20 -4.51 -11.33 -15.77
CA ARG A 20 -4.66 -11.96 -14.46
C ARG A 20 -5.23 -11.01 -13.42
N THR A 21 -4.75 -9.78 -13.38
CA THR A 21 -5.30 -8.74 -12.48
C THR A 21 -6.78 -8.46 -12.80
N TYR A 22 -7.14 -8.32 -14.08
CA TYR A 22 -8.53 -8.16 -14.49
C TYR A 22 -9.44 -9.32 -14.07
N ASN A 23 -8.91 -10.55 -14.05
CA ASN A 23 -9.68 -11.74 -13.71
C ASN A 23 -9.67 -12.11 -12.22
N SER A 24 -8.82 -11.48 -11.39
CA SER A 24 -8.71 -11.82 -9.96
C SER A 24 -10.01 -11.55 -9.21
N LYS A 25 -10.52 -12.61 -8.56
CA LYS A 25 -11.69 -12.53 -7.68
C LYS A 25 -11.41 -11.70 -6.42
N LYS A 26 -10.18 -11.77 -5.90
CA LYS A 26 -9.76 -11.01 -4.70
C LYS A 26 -9.74 -9.51 -5.00
N LEU A 27 -9.17 -9.10 -6.15
CA LEU A 27 -9.17 -7.69 -6.56
C LEU A 27 -10.60 -7.17 -6.81
N LYS A 28 -11.44 -7.95 -7.50
CA LYS A 28 -12.87 -7.62 -7.69
C LYS A 28 -13.61 -7.44 -6.36
N LYS A 29 -13.34 -8.29 -5.36
CA LYS A 29 -13.91 -8.16 -4.02
C LYS A 29 -13.45 -6.88 -3.33
N ALA A 30 -12.18 -6.50 -3.46
CA ALA A 30 -11.66 -5.25 -2.90
C ALA A 30 -12.34 -4.02 -3.51
N PHE A 31 -12.54 -3.99 -4.83
CA PHE A 31 -13.31 -2.93 -5.50
C PHE A 31 -14.77 -2.87 -5.03
N LEU A 32 -15.41 -4.02 -4.82
CA LEU A 32 -16.78 -4.07 -4.28
C LEU A 32 -16.84 -3.49 -2.86
N LEU A 33 -15.84 -3.74 -2.02
CA LEU A 33 -15.77 -3.13 -0.68
C LEU A 33 -15.58 -1.61 -0.74
N LEU A 34 -14.75 -1.12 -1.68
CA LEU A 34 -14.56 0.30 -1.93
C LEU A 34 -15.87 0.96 -2.38
N GLN A 35 -16.56 0.40 -3.37
CA GLN A 35 -17.86 0.89 -3.85
C GLN A 35 -18.92 0.94 -2.74
N ASN A 36 -18.90 -0.05 -1.86
CA ASN A 36 -19.81 -0.12 -0.71
C ASN A 36 -19.36 0.74 0.49
N LYS A 37 -18.28 1.52 0.36
CA LYS A 37 -17.71 2.37 1.42
C LYS A 37 -17.34 1.60 2.69
N LYS A 38 -16.90 0.35 2.52
CA LYS A 38 -16.51 -0.56 3.60
C LYS A 38 -15.03 -0.95 3.55
N ALA A 39 -14.29 -0.51 2.53
CA ALA A 39 -12.87 -0.80 2.40
C ALA A 39 -12.06 -0.13 3.51
N THR A 40 -11.05 -0.86 3.97
CA THR A 40 -10.11 -0.48 5.02
C THR A 40 -8.66 -0.65 4.54
N TYR A 41 -7.68 -0.21 5.32
CA TYR A 41 -6.28 -0.47 5.00
C TYR A 41 -5.89 -1.94 5.02
N LEU A 42 -6.66 -2.79 5.72
CA LEU A 42 -6.50 -4.24 5.60
C LEU A 42 -6.85 -4.73 4.18
N ASP A 43 -7.91 -4.17 3.57
CA ASP A 43 -8.29 -4.50 2.20
C ASP A 43 -7.26 -3.97 1.19
N VAL A 44 -6.68 -2.79 1.45
CA VAL A 44 -5.56 -2.24 0.66
C VAL A 44 -4.34 -3.14 0.74
N ASN A 45 -3.96 -3.61 1.94
CA ASN A 45 -2.85 -4.56 2.08
C ASN A 45 -3.12 -5.88 1.35
N ASN A 46 -4.34 -6.43 1.46
CA ASN A 46 -4.70 -7.66 0.74
C ASN A 46 -4.72 -7.47 -0.78
N PHE A 47 -5.15 -6.29 -1.25
CA PHE A 47 -5.07 -5.90 -2.64
C PHE A 47 -3.61 -5.85 -3.11
N ALA A 48 -2.72 -5.20 -2.35
CA ALA A 48 -1.31 -5.11 -2.66
C ALA A 48 -0.62 -6.48 -2.69
N ILE A 49 -0.93 -7.37 -1.73
CA ILE A 49 -0.44 -8.76 -1.73
C ILE A 49 -0.86 -9.46 -3.02
N GLU A 50 -2.15 -9.39 -3.39
CA GLU A 50 -2.65 -10.07 -4.59
C GLU A 50 -2.02 -9.53 -5.88
N ILE A 51 -1.86 -8.21 -6.02
CA ILE A 51 -1.16 -7.64 -7.18
C ILE A 51 0.30 -8.11 -7.21
N GLY A 52 0.98 -8.09 -6.06
CA GLY A 52 2.36 -8.54 -5.93
C GLY A 52 2.54 -10.02 -6.26
N GLU A 53 1.64 -10.89 -5.77
CA GLU A 53 1.60 -12.33 -6.07
C GLU A 53 1.39 -12.57 -7.57
N ILE A 54 0.46 -11.84 -8.21
CA ILE A 54 0.24 -11.95 -9.65
C ILE A 54 1.47 -11.51 -10.44
N LEU A 55 2.06 -10.35 -10.11
CA LEU A 55 3.26 -9.87 -10.79
C LEU A 55 4.42 -10.84 -10.62
N SER A 56 4.66 -11.29 -9.39
CA SER A 56 5.71 -12.25 -9.06
C SER A 56 5.57 -13.53 -9.87
N ASP A 57 4.37 -14.11 -9.92
CA ASP A 57 4.15 -15.36 -10.66
C ASP A 57 4.34 -15.18 -12.17
N VAL A 58 3.87 -14.06 -12.73
CA VAL A 58 4.08 -13.74 -14.15
C VAL A 58 5.57 -13.57 -14.46
N LEU A 59 6.31 -12.80 -13.65
CA LEU A 59 7.75 -12.61 -13.82
C LEU A 59 8.49 -13.96 -13.75
N ARG A 60 8.19 -14.78 -12.74
CA ARG A 60 8.83 -16.10 -12.56
C ARG A 60 8.49 -17.10 -13.66
N THR A 61 7.31 -17.00 -14.26
CA THR A 61 6.88 -17.87 -15.36
C THR A 61 7.49 -17.44 -16.69
N LYS A 62 7.65 -16.13 -16.91
CA LYS A 62 8.09 -15.58 -18.19
C LYS A 62 9.59 -15.38 -18.29
N ILE A 63 10.26 -15.10 -17.17
CA ILE A 63 11.69 -14.91 -17.10
C ILE A 63 12.30 -16.23 -16.63
N THR A 64 12.83 -16.99 -17.57
CA THR A 64 13.53 -18.27 -17.34
C THR A 64 14.95 -18.20 -17.88
N ALA A 65 15.83 -19.11 -17.46
CA ALA A 65 17.20 -19.14 -17.97
C ALA A 65 17.26 -19.31 -19.51
N GLU A 66 16.30 -20.04 -20.09
CA GLU A 66 16.27 -20.30 -21.53
C GLU A 66 15.94 -19.08 -22.39
N VAL A 67 15.16 -18.12 -21.85
CA VAL A 67 14.86 -16.88 -22.56
C VAL A 67 15.96 -15.83 -22.39
N LEU A 68 16.81 -15.99 -21.38
CA LEU A 68 17.90 -15.07 -21.09
C LEU A 68 19.15 -15.41 -21.91
N PRO A 69 19.91 -14.40 -22.37
CA PRO A 69 21.19 -14.64 -23.03
C PRO A 69 22.17 -15.34 -22.08
N ASP A 70 22.72 -16.46 -22.53
CA ASP A 70 23.64 -17.32 -21.78
C ASP A 70 23.09 -17.79 -20.42
N GLY A 71 21.75 -17.78 -20.21
CA GLY A 71 21.15 -18.09 -18.91
C GLY A 71 21.35 -17.01 -17.85
N LYS A 72 21.84 -15.82 -18.22
CA LYS A 72 22.21 -14.74 -17.31
C LYS A 72 21.25 -13.55 -17.38
N MET A 73 20.87 -13.05 -16.21
CA MET A 73 20.12 -11.80 -16.08
C MET A 73 21.08 -10.61 -16.11
N TYR A 74 21.23 -9.95 -17.27
CA TYR A 74 22.01 -8.72 -17.37
C TYR A 74 21.27 -7.52 -16.78
N PHE A 75 22.01 -6.55 -16.22
CA PHE A 75 21.46 -5.35 -15.61
C PHE A 75 20.49 -4.60 -16.54
N ASN A 76 20.85 -4.41 -17.81
CA ASN A 76 20.01 -3.72 -18.80
C ASN A 76 18.70 -4.46 -19.09
N ILE A 77 18.70 -5.80 -19.03
CA ILE A 77 17.49 -6.62 -19.21
C ILE A 77 16.62 -6.50 -17.96
N ALA A 78 17.22 -6.67 -16.77
CA ALA A 78 16.53 -6.54 -15.49
C ALA A 78 15.88 -5.15 -15.34
N ASP A 79 16.64 -4.08 -15.60
CA ASP A 79 16.20 -2.70 -15.51
C ASP A 79 14.98 -2.43 -16.41
N ARG A 80 15.11 -2.76 -17.70
CA ARG A 80 14.06 -2.50 -18.70
C ARG A 80 12.80 -3.34 -18.50
N ILE A 81 12.87 -4.46 -17.78
CA ILE A 81 11.70 -5.28 -17.45
C ILE A 81 11.09 -4.85 -16.10
N LEU A 82 11.91 -4.74 -15.06
CA LEU A 82 11.44 -4.51 -13.70
C LEU A 82 10.97 -3.07 -13.48
N ASN A 83 11.65 -2.05 -14.00
CA ASN A 83 11.19 -0.67 -13.81
C ASN A 83 9.74 -0.43 -14.30
N PRO A 84 9.38 -0.73 -15.56
CA PRO A 84 8.01 -0.49 -16.02
C PRO A 84 6.98 -1.40 -15.32
N THR A 85 7.31 -2.65 -15.01
CA THR A 85 6.37 -3.58 -14.36
C THR A 85 6.15 -3.24 -12.89
N MET A 86 7.20 -2.90 -12.15
CA MET A 86 7.12 -2.44 -10.76
C MET A 86 6.43 -1.08 -10.66
N LYS A 87 6.64 -0.18 -11.63
CA LYS A 87 5.93 1.09 -11.71
C LYS A 87 4.44 0.90 -11.91
N LYS A 88 4.03 0.02 -12.83
CA LYS A 88 2.62 -0.31 -13.06
C LYS A 88 1.97 -0.92 -11.82
N ASN A 89 2.66 -1.83 -11.15
CA ASN A 89 2.24 -2.40 -9.87
C ASN A 89 2.04 -1.31 -8.80
N TYR A 90 3.01 -0.41 -8.65
CA TYR A 90 2.91 0.75 -7.79
C TYR A 90 1.68 1.61 -8.12
N ASP A 91 1.47 1.97 -9.38
CA ASP A 91 0.38 2.87 -9.78
C ASP A 91 -1.00 2.27 -9.44
N LEU A 92 -1.17 0.96 -9.64
CA LEU A 92 -2.41 0.25 -9.26
C LEU A 92 -2.66 0.33 -7.74
N ILE A 93 -1.63 0.06 -6.94
CA ILE A 93 -1.74 0.06 -5.48
C ILE A 93 -1.93 1.49 -4.94
N SER A 94 -1.17 2.46 -5.43
CA SER A 94 -1.25 3.86 -4.98
C SER A 94 -2.60 4.48 -5.30
N ASN A 95 -3.18 4.18 -6.47
CA ASN A 95 -4.53 4.66 -6.81
C ASN A 95 -5.58 4.05 -5.87
N PHE A 96 -5.50 2.76 -5.57
CA PHE A 96 -6.41 2.12 -4.63
C PHE A 96 -6.28 2.67 -3.20
N ILE A 97 -5.05 2.98 -2.75
CA ILE A 97 -4.79 3.68 -1.48
C ILE A 97 -5.52 5.03 -1.45
N VAL A 98 -5.38 5.85 -2.50
CA VAL A 98 -6.00 7.18 -2.57
C VAL A 98 -7.51 7.07 -2.49
N ASP A 99 -8.12 6.15 -3.22
CA ASP A 99 -9.56 5.95 -3.23
C ASP A 99 -10.09 5.51 -1.86
N VAL A 100 -9.47 4.48 -1.27
CA VAL A 100 -9.86 3.98 0.06
C VAL A 100 -9.67 5.07 1.12
N GLN A 101 -8.54 5.77 1.12
CA GLN A 101 -8.29 6.83 2.07
C GLN A 101 -9.26 8.01 1.90
N THR A 102 -9.63 8.36 0.67
CA THR A 102 -10.62 9.40 0.41
C THR A 102 -11.98 9.02 1.00
N GLU A 103 -12.40 7.76 0.87
CA GLU A 103 -13.64 7.27 1.50
C GLU A 103 -13.55 7.20 3.02
N LEU A 104 -12.41 6.78 3.59
CA LEU A 104 -12.17 6.80 5.03
C LEU A 104 -12.23 8.24 5.58
N ASN A 105 -11.65 9.20 4.87
CA ASN A 105 -11.73 10.62 5.21
C ASN A 105 -13.17 11.12 5.19
N ARG A 106 -13.93 10.83 4.11
CA ARG A 106 -15.34 11.20 4.02
C ARG A 106 -16.16 10.60 5.17
N THR A 107 -15.91 9.34 5.52
CA THR A 107 -16.56 8.65 6.65
C THR A 107 -16.22 9.31 7.99
N ALA A 108 -14.99 9.80 8.13
CA ALA A 108 -14.54 10.62 9.26
C ALA A 108 -14.97 12.10 9.19
N ASN A 109 -15.83 12.48 8.23
CA ASN A 109 -16.30 13.85 7.98
C ASN A 109 -15.16 14.84 7.66
N LEU A 110 -14.13 14.33 6.99
CA LEU A 110 -13.03 15.11 6.44
C LEU A 110 -13.24 15.23 4.92
N SER A 111 -13.32 16.46 4.43
CA SER A 111 -13.34 16.75 2.98
C SER A 111 -11.92 16.75 2.39
N LEU A 112 -11.12 15.73 2.72
CA LEU A 112 -9.72 15.58 2.33
C LEU A 112 -9.56 14.39 1.38
N LYS A 113 -8.83 14.57 0.28
CA LYS A 113 -8.42 13.45 -0.58
C LYS A 113 -7.26 12.68 0.05
N GLY A 114 -7.21 11.38 -0.23
CA GLY A 114 -6.05 10.56 0.08
C GLY A 114 -4.80 11.08 -0.62
N GLN A 115 -3.66 10.96 0.05
CA GLN A 115 -2.35 11.29 -0.49
C GLN A 115 -1.81 10.11 -1.28
N ILE A 116 -1.15 10.41 -2.40
CA ILE A 116 -0.38 9.44 -3.19
C ILE A 116 0.98 9.27 -2.49
N PRO A 117 1.40 8.04 -2.12
CA PRO A 117 2.75 7.80 -1.60
C PRO A 117 3.81 8.17 -2.65
N GLU A 118 5.07 8.30 -2.25
CA GLU A 118 6.17 8.47 -3.21
C GLU A 118 6.57 7.11 -3.82
N PHE A 119 6.98 7.10 -5.08
CA PHE A 119 7.53 5.90 -5.70
C PHE A 119 8.96 5.68 -5.22
N ASN A 120 9.20 4.57 -4.52
CA ASN A 120 10.51 4.23 -3.98
C ASN A 120 11.42 3.62 -5.06
N GLN A 121 12.06 4.48 -5.87
CA GLN A 121 12.99 4.07 -6.92
C GLN A 121 14.19 3.29 -6.36
N ASP A 122 14.76 3.73 -5.24
CA ASP A 122 15.92 3.08 -4.61
C ASP A 122 15.67 1.59 -4.31
N ARG A 123 14.44 1.24 -3.93
CA ARG A 123 14.06 -0.15 -3.69
C ARG A 123 13.99 -0.96 -4.99
N VAL A 124 13.49 -0.38 -6.06
CA VAL A 124 13.47 -1.03 -7.39
C VAL A 124 14.90 -1.23 -7.88
N ASP A 125 15.73 -0.21 -7.79
CA ASP A 125 17.14 -0.26 -8.18
C ASP A 125 17.90 -1.31 -7.36
N GLY A 126 17.62 -1.43 -6.06
CA GLY A 126 18.17 -2.49 -5.21
C GLY A 126 17.83 -3.90 -5.70
N ILE A 127 16.59 -4.13 -6.14
CA ILE A 127 16.16 -5.42 -6.71
C ILE A 127 16.83 -5.67 -8.06
N VAL A 128 16.86 -4.66 -8.95
CA VAL A 128 17.51 -4.73 -10.27
C VAL A 128 19.00 -5.07 -10.14
N ASN A 129 19.71 -4.36 -9.25
CA ASN A 129 21.13 -4.62 -8.99
C ASN A 129 21.37 -6.04 -8.48
N ARG A 130 20.51 -6.50 -7.55
CA ARG A 130 20.72 -7.81 -6.93
C ARG A 130 20.38 -8.96 -7.86
N ILE A 131 19.28 -8.88 -8.63
CA ILE A 131 18.90 -9.96 -9.56
C ILE A 131 19.88 -10.11 -10.73
N SER A 132 20.63 -9.05 -11.05
CA SER A 132 21.62 -9.05 -12.15
C SER A 132 23.06 -9.31 -11.69
N SER A 133 23.25 -9.70 -10.42
CA SER A 133 24.58 -9.84 -9.82
C SER A 133 25.24 -11.21 -10.00
N GLU A 134 24.48 -12.25 -10.33
CA GLU A 134 24.98 -13.62 -10.46
C GLU A 134 25.11 -14.02 -11.93
N GLU A 135 26.06 -14.91 -12.24
CA GLU A 135 26.21 -15.48 -13.59
C GLU A 135 25.06 -16.43 -13.94
N ASP A 136 24.63 -17.24 -12.97
CA ASP A 136 23.52 -18.19 -13.13
C ASP A 136 22.22 -17.59 -12.58
N PHE A 137 21.26 -17.34 -13.47
CA PHE A 137 19.95 -16.81 -13.09
C PHE A 137 19.19 -17.74 -12.13
N GLU A 138 19.36 -19.06 -12.22
CA GLU A 138 18.64 -20.02 -11.38
C GLU A 138 18.98 -19.86 -9.90
N SER A 139 20.20 -19.41 -9.59
CA SER A 139 20.67 -19.13 -8.23
C SER A 139 19.98 -17.90 -7.59
N ILE A 140 19.49 -16.97 -8.42
CA ILE A 140 18.99 -15.65 -7.98
C ILE A 140 17.52 -15.39 -8.33
N LYS A 141 16.88 -16.27 -9.10
CA LYS A 141 15.47 -16.14 -9.52
C LYS A 141 14.48 -15.93 -8.39
N TRP A 142 14.82 -16.34 -7.16
CA TRP A 142 14.01 -16.14 -5.97
C TRP A 142 13.76 -14.64 -5.66
N PHE A 143 14.57 -13.72 -6.20
CA PHE A 143 14.30 -12.28 -6.10
C PHE A 143 13.02 -11.82 -6.80
N LEU A 144 12.51 -12.61 -7.76
CA LEU A 144 11.22 -12.37 -8.40
C LEU A 144 10.03 -12.88 -7.56
N ASP A 145 10.29 -13.47 -6.39
CA ASP A 145 9.27 -14.01 -5.50
C ASP A 145 8.88 -13.03 -4.38
N ASP A 146 9.20 -13.37 -3.12
CA ASP A 146 8.86 -12.58 -1.93
C ASP A 146 9.25 -11.09 -2.01
N PRO A 147 10.40 -10.69 -2.58
CA PRO A 147 10.75 -9.27 -2.67
C PRO A 147 9.76 -8.43 -3.48
N ILE A 148 9.13 -8.99 -4.52
CA ILE A 148 8.11 -8.30 -5.32
C ILE A 148 6.83 -8.08 -4.49
N ILE A 149 6.42 -9.10 -3.73
CA ILE A 149 5.27 -9.01 -2.82
C ILE A 149 5.56 -8.02 -1.68
N ASN A 150 6.77 -8.06 -1.12
CA ASN A 150 7.21 -7.15 -0.07
C ASN A 150 7.20 -5.68 -0.55
N PHE A 151 7.69 -5.45 -1.78
CA PHE A 151 7.59 -4.15 -2.44
C PHE A 151 6.13 -3.68 -2.53
N SER A 152 5.21 -4.53 -3.00
CA SER A 152 3.79 -4.18 -3.05
C SER A 152 3.23 -3.78 -1.68
N GLN A 153 3.51 -4.55 -0.63
CA GLN A 153 3.04 -4.24 0.72
C GLN A 153 3.63 -2.92 1.24
N SER A 154 4.88 -2.64 0.91
CA SER A 154 5.53 -1.42 1.38
C SER A 154 4.93 -0.13 0.83
N ILE A 155 4.35 -0.18 -0.38
CA ILE A 155 3.62 0.94 -0.96
C ILE A 155 2.41 1.30 -0.07
N VAL A 156 1.80 0.30 0.57
CA VAL A 156 0.71 0.51 1.52
C VAL A 156 1.21 1.19 2.78
N ASP A 157 2.33 0.74 3.33
CA ASP A 157 2.93 1.35 4.53
C ASP A 157 3.35 2.81 4.25
N ASP A 158 3.95 3.07 3.09
CA ASP A 158 4.29 4.42 2.63
C ASP A 158 3.05 5.29 2.41
N GLY A 159 1.95 4.70 1.91
CA GLY A 159 0.65 5.36 1.77
C GLY A 159 0.04 5.75 3.11
N ILE A 160 0.09 4.86 4.10
CA ILE A 160 -0.35 5.17 5.47
C ILE A 160 0.49 6.29 6.04
N LYS A 161 1.82 6.20 5.90
CA LYS A 161 2.75 7.24 6.36
C LYS A 161 2.38 8.59 5.75
N ALA A 162 2.33 8.71 4.43
CA ALA A 162 2.02 9.96 3.74
C ALA A 162 0.70 10.59 4.22
N ASN A 163 -0.34 9.79 4.43
CA ASN A 163 -1.63 10.25 4.91
C ASN A 163 -1.63 10.64 6.40
N ALA A 164 -0.91 9.89 7.24
CA ALA A 164 -0.73 10.22 8.64
C ALA A 164 0.03 11.54 8.81
N GLU A 165 1.13 11.74 8.06
CA GLU A 165 1.89 13.00 8.07
C GLU A 165 1.02 14.18 7.62
N PHE A 166 0.25 14.00 6.54
CA PHE A 166 -0.65 15.03 6.02
C PHE A 166 -1.73 15.41 7.04
N HIS A 167 -2.38 14.44 7.67
CA HIS A 167 -3.40 14.69 8.70
C HIS A 167 -2.81 15.36 9.94
N ALA A 168 -1.63 14.94 10.39
CA ALA A 168 -0.95 15.55 11.52
C ALA A 168 -0.60 17.02 11.24
N LYS A 169 -0.08 17.33 10.04
CA LYS A 169 0.16 18.72 9.57
C LYS A 169 -1.13 19.54 9.49
N ALA A 170 -2.26 18.90 9.22
CA ALA A 170 -3.59 19.54 9.23
C ALA A 170 -4.20 19.72 10.63
N GLY A 171 -3.48 19.38 11.70
CA GLY A 171 -3.94 19.51 13.09
C GLY A 171 -4.91 18.42 13.55
N LEU A 172 -4.97 17.30 12.82
CA LEU A 172 -5.71 16.10 13.21
C LEU A 172 -4.84 15.18 14.08
N GLN A 173 -5.47 14.19 14.71
CA GLN A 173 -4.81 13.18 15.54
C GLN A 173 -5.05 11.79 14.94
N PRO A 174 -4.35 11.44 13.84
CA PRO A 174 -4.49 10.13 13.25
C PRO A 174 -3.89 9.05 14.16
N GLN A 175 -4.48 7.85 14.11
CA GLN A 175 -4.02 6.68 14.85
C GLN A 175 -3.48 5.62 13.89
N ILE A 176 -2.32 5.08 14.24
CA ILE A 176 -1.63 4.02 13.49
C ILE A 176 -1.66 2.77 14.35
N THR A 177 -2.12 1.66 13.80
CA THR A 177 -2.14 0.37 14.52
C THR A 177 -1.35 -0.66 13.76
N ARG A 178 -0.23 -1.11 14.32
CA ARG A 178 0.54 -2.23 13.75
C ARG A 178 0.05 -3.54 14.36
N LYS A 179 -0.41 -4.46 13.50
CA LYS A 179 -0.87 -5.79 13.88
C LYS A 179 0.15 -6.82 13.37
N VAL A 180 0.62 -7.65 14.29
CA VAL A 180 1.52 -8.76 13.95
C VAL A 180 0.73 -9.98 13.50
N LEU A 181 1.26 -10.68 12.49
CA LEU A 181 0.76 -11.99 12.10
C LEU A 181 1.42 -13.06 13.00
N GLY A 182 0.76 -14.20 13.23
CA GLY A 182 1.30 -15.28 14.07
C GLY A 182 2.73 -15.69 13.68
N HIS A 183 3.59 -15.96 14.68
CA HIS A 183 5.05 -16.19 14.53
C HIS A 183 5.87 -14.99 14.03
N ALA A 184 5.43 -13.76 14.28
CA ALA A 184 6.22 -12.57 13.99
C ALA A 184 7.58 -12.55 14.72
N CYS A 185 8.61 -12.02 14.06
CA CYS A 185 9.92 -11.83 14.65
C CYS A 185 9.86 -10.88 15.86
N GLU A 186 10.86 -10.95 16.74
CA GLU A 186 10.91 -10.13 17.95
C GLU A 186 10.82 -8.63 17.65
N TRP A 187 11.49 -8.17 16.60
CA TRP A 187 11.43 -6.77 16.19
C TRP A 187 10.02 -6.32 15.77
N CYS A 188 9.29 -7.13 14.99
CA CYS A 188 7.90 -6.84 14.65
C CYS A 188 6.97 -6.88 15.86
N SER A 189 7.18 -7.84 16.76
CA SER A 189 6.42 -7.98 18.00
C SER A 189 6.57 -6.77 18.92
N ARG A 190 7.77 -6.18 19.00
CA ARG A 190 8.04 -4.95 19.77
C ARG A 190 7.35 -3.71 19.19
N LEU A 191 7.10 -3.68 17.87
CA LEU A 191 6.43 -2.55 17.21
C LEU A 191 4.90 -2.69 17.22
N ALA A 192 4.36 -3.84 17.64
CA ALA A 192 2.92 -4.08 17.68
C ALA A 192 2.22 -3.14 18.68
N GLY A 193 1.11 -2.55 18.27
CA GLY A 193 0.37 -1.62 19.12
C GLY A 193 -0.35 -0.54 18.34
N THR A 194 -1.10 0.29 19.06
CA THR A 194 -1.79 1.47 18.54
C THR A 194 -1.11 2.71 19.08
N TYR A 195 -0.74 3.61 18.17
CA TYR A 195 0.00 4.83 18.46
C TYR A 195 -0.73 6.04 17.90
N GLY A 196 -0.68 7.17 18.61
CA GLY A 196 -0.88 8.47 17.98
C GLY A 196 0.32 8.79 17.08
N TYR A 197 0.10 9.52 15.99
CA TYR A 197 1.17 9.81 15.02
C TYR A 197 2.45 10.40 15.63
N TYR A 198 2.33 11.32 16.61
CA TYR A 198 3.48 11.93 17.26
C TYR A 198 4.22 11.01 18.25
N GLU A 199 3.57 9.93 18.69
CA GLU A 199 4.08 8.97 19.67
C GLU A 199 4.59 7.68 19.00
N ALA A 200 4.27 7.49 17.72
CA ALA A 200 4.61 6.29 16.98
C ALA A 200 6.14 6.19 16.77
N PRO A 201 6.74 5.00 16.99
CA PRO A 201 8.13 4.75 16.61
C PRO A 201 8.35 5.04 15.12
N LYS A 202 9.51 5.59 14.75
CA LYS A 202 9.82 5.89 13.34
C LYS A 202 9.80 4.63 12.47
N GLU A 203 10.13 3.49 13.08
CA GLU A 203 10.21 2.18 12.48
C GLU A 203 8.83 1.51 12.29
N VAL A 204 7.73 2.11 12.74
CA VAL A 204 6.39 1.51 12.70
C VAL A 204 5.91 1.15 11.29
N TYR A 205 6.47 1.80 10.26
CA TYR A 205 6.18 1.54 8.84
C TYR A 205 7.21 0.61 8.17
N GLN A 206 8.31 0.29 8.86
CA GLN A 206 9.37 -0.51 8.28
C GLN A 206 8.98 -1.99 8.24
N ARG A 207 9.48 -2.70 7.22
CA ARG A 207 9.30 -4.14 7.02
C ARG A 207 10.66 -4.80 6.88
N HIS A 208 10.80 -5.98 7.46
CA HIS A 208 11.91 -6.88 7.14
C HIS A 208 11.52 -7.81 5.97
N GLU A 209 12.49 -8.54 5.44
CA GLU A 209 12.26 -9.57 4.43
C GLU A 209 11.22 -10.59 4.91
N ARG A 210 10.28 -11.03 4.05
CA ARG A 210 9.21 -12.00 4.40
C ARG A 210 8.27 -11.56 5.52
N CYS A 211 8.24 -10.28 5.90
CA CYS A 211 7.27 -9.77 6.86
C CYS A 211 5.84 -9.87 6.27
N ARG A 212 4.89 -10.36 7.07
CA ARG A 212 3.45 -10.38 6.74
C ARG A 212 2.60 -9.58 7.73
N CYS A 213 3.24 -8.83 8.62
CA CYS A 213 2.55 -7.91 9.53
C CYS A 213 1.85 -6.80 8.73
N THR A 214 0.79 -6.26 9.29
CA THR A 214 -0.02 -5.21 8.68
C THR A 214 0.00 -3.95 9.51
N VAL A 215 -0.02 -2.81 8.83
CA VAL A 215 -0.26 -1.51 9.46
C VAL A 215 -1.67 -1.07 9.05
N ASP A 216 -2.44 -0.65 10.04
CA ASP A 216 -3.80 -0.17 9.90
C ASP A 216 -3.85 1.30 10.30
N TYR A 217 -4.80 2.04 9.73
CA TYR A 217 -4.87 3.48 9.84
C TYR A 217 -6.28 3.98 10.10
N ASN A 218 -6.42 4.83 11.11
CA ASN A 218 -7.67 5.50 11.42
C ASN A 218 -7.48 7.03 11.36
N PRO A 219 -8.21 7.74 10.45
CA PRO A 219 -8.14 9.19 10.34
C PRO A 219 -8.77 9.94 11.54
N GLY A 220 -9.42 9.23 12.47
CA GLY A 220 -10.00 9.79 13.68
C GLY A 220 -11.42 10.34 13.49
N ASN A 221 -11.84 11.22 14.39
CA ASN A 221 -13.22 11.75 14.46
C ASN A 221 -13.40 13.16 13.86
N GLY A 222 -12.41 13.64 13.09
CA GLY A 222 -12.47 14.95 12.44
C GLY A 222 -12.28 16.17 13.36
N ARG A 223 -11.99 15.97 14.65
CA ARG A 223 -11.62 17.06 15.56
C ARG A 223 -10.27 17.64 15.18
N LYS A 224 -10.21 18.97 15.14
CA LYS A 224 -9.00 19.74 14.80
C LYS A 224 -8.51 20.51 16.01
N GLN A 225 -7.20 20.57 16.19
CA GLN A 225 -6.59 21.49 17.14
C GLN A 225 -6.21 22.78 16.43
N ASP A 226 -6.62 23.91 16.99
CA ASP A 226 -6.16 25.22 16.54
C ASP A 226 -4.68 25.41 16.92
N VAL A 227 -3.85 25.81 15.97
CA VAL A 227 -2.38 25.86 16.15
C VAL A 227 -1.97 26.93 17.17
N TRP A 228 -2.67 28.06 17.20
CA TRP A 228 -2.35 29.23 18.03
C TRP A 228 -2.96 29.14 19.42
N SER A 229 -4.25 28.86 19.48
CA SER A 229 -5.02 28.81 20.73
C SER A 229 -5.01 27.44 21.41
N LYS A 230 -4.46 26.41 20.74
CA LYS A 230 -4.43 25.00 21.18
C LYS A 230 -5.81 24.41 21.55
N THR A 231 -6.89 25.13 21.24
CA THR A 231 -8.26 24.71 21.56
C THR A 231 -8.76 23.72 20.52
N TRP A 232 -9.52 22.74 20.99
CA TRP A 232 -10.10 21.71 20.15
C TRP A 232 -11.43 22.17 19.56
N ARG A 233 -11.55 22.06 18.23
CA ARG A 233 -12.79 22.31 17.49
C ARG A 233 -13.31 21.00 16.91
N ASP A 234 -14.53 20.66 17.28
CA ASP A 234 -15.28 19.54 16.69
C ASP A 234 -16.18 20.13 15.60
N SER A 235 -15.93 19.76 14.34
CA SER A 235 -16.69 20.26 13.18
C SER A 235 -18.18 19.90 13.27
N GLN A 236 -18.53 18.87 14.04
CA GLN A 236 -19.91 18.45 14.26
C GLN A 236 -20.51 18.97 15.57
N LYS A 237 -19.82 19.85 16.32
CA LYS A 237 -20.33 20.37 17.60
C LYS A 237 -21.73 20.96 17.43
N GLU A 238 -21.93 21.78 16.41
CA GLU A 238 -23.22 22.43 16.13
C GLU A 238 -24.30 21.44 15.69
N GLN A 239 -23.99 20.50 14.79
CA GLN A 239 -24.93 19.46 14.36
C GLN A 239 -25.33 18.53 15.52
N LYS A 240 -24.38 18.14 16.39
CA LYS A 240 -24.64 17.36 17.60
C LYS A 240 -25.53 18.13 18.58
N ILE A 241 -25.31 19.44 18.75
CA ILE A 241 -26.16 20.30 19.57
C ILE A 241 -27.57 20.42 18.95
N ALA A 242 -27.69 20.61 17.64
CA ALA A 242 -28.97 20.69 16.93
C ALA A 242 -29.77 19.37 17.06
N ASN A 243 -29.12 18.22 16.82
CA ASN A 243 -29.75 16.90 16.98
C ASN A 243 -30.22 16.66 18.43
N ARG A 244 -29.44 17.07 19.44
CA ARG A 244 -29.83 17.01 20.85
C ARG A 244 -31.05 17.91 21.15
N LYS A 245 -31.10 19.12 20.59
CA LYS A 245 -32.27 20.01 20.70
C LYS A 245 -33.52 19.38 20.08
N MET A 246 -33.40 18.71 18.93
CA MET A 246 -34.52 18.01 18.28
C MET A 246 -35.01 16.77 19.07
N LEU A 247 -34.13 16.05 19.74
CA LEU A 247 -34.50 14.93 20.63
C LEU A 247 -35.33 15.38 21.83
N ASN A 248 -35.00 16.55 22.41
CA ASN A 248 -35.77 17.13 23.52
C ASN A 248 -37.17 17.59 23.09
N LEU A 249 -37.34 18.09 21.86
CA LEU A 249 -38.64 18.48 21.30
C LEU A 249 -39.57 17.28 21.01
N ARG A 250 -39.02 16.09 20.78
CA ARG A 250 -39.81 14.85 20.62
C ARG A 250 -40.33 14.30 21.94
N LYS A 251 -39.60 14.51 23.04
CA LYS A 251 -40.04 14.10 24.39
C LYS A 251 -41.11 15.01 25.01
N SER A 252 -41.26 16.25 24.55
CA SER A 252 -42.28 17.18 25.05
C SER A 252 -43.63 17.08 24.31
N LYS A 253 -43.77 16.15 23.36
CA LYS A 253 -45.00 15.91 22.58
C LYS A 253 -45.59 14.51 22.81
N GLN A 254 -45.10 13.78 23.82
CA GLN A 254 -45.71 12.55 24.33
C GLN A 254 -46.37 12.84 25.67
#